data_AF-K9D8Y9-F1
#
_entry.id   AF-K9D8Y9-F1
#
_cell.length_a   1.000
_cell.length_b   1.000
_cell.length_c   1.000
_cell.angle_alpha   90.00
_cell.angle_beta   90.00
_cell.angle_gamma   90.00
#
_symmetry.space_group_name_H-M   'P 1'
#
loop_
_entity.id
_entity.type
_entity.pdbx_description
1 polymer ?
#
loop_
_entity_poly.entity_id
_entity_poly.type
_entity_poly.pdbx_seq_one_letter_code
_entity_poly.pdbx_strand_id
1 'polypeptide(L)'
;MNQCPIKPFDFKMTRAVIVSGWGINFCGYTLLYTGGGWYFHVDGWNSRPWFMREEGYMRYLRENNKREIRRWIVNIPDPIGAHVKLVQLLAEKWQWGILPHNCVNFVEEVVQAGGSSAGMYFNCPSIHLVIHKSASLTTPAENPVYFQ
;
A
#
# COMPACT_ATOMS: atom_id res chain seq x y z
N MET A 1 26.68 0.71 -0.90
CA MET A 1 25.30 0.95 -0.42
C MET A 1 24.55 1.60 -1.57
N ASN A 2 23.62 0.89 -2.22
CA ASN A 2 22.80 1.49 -3.27
C ASN A 2 21.84 2.47 -2.59
N GLN A 3 21.95 3.75 -2.92
CA GLN A 3 21.00 4.76 -2.47
C GLN A 3 19.61 4.37 -2.97
N CYS A 4 18.64 4.36 -2.06
CA CYS A 4 17.24 4.19 -2.43
C CYS A 4 16.87 5.28 -3.44
N PRO A 5 16.33 4.95 -4.62
CA PRO A 5 16.20 5.92 -5.71
C PRO A 5 15.07 6.94 -5.50
N ILE A 6 14.32 6.80 -4.42
CA ILE A 6 13.20 7.67 -4.04
C ILE A 6 13.60 8.62 -2.92
N LYS A 7 13.02 9.81 -2.95
CA LYS A 7 13.15 10.85 -1.93
C LYS A 7 11.85 10.92 -1.11
N PRO A 8 11.88 11.46 0.12
CA PRO A 8 10.65 11.64 0.91
C PRO A 8 9.53 12.35 0.14
N PHE A 9 9.84 13.39 -0.65
CA PHE A 9 8.84 14.14 -1.42
C PHE A 9 8.07 13.26 -2.44
N ASP A 10 8.63 12.16 -2.91
CA ASP A 10 7.97 11.27 -3.87
C ASP A 10 6.69 10.65 -3.28
N PHE A 11 6.57 10.53 -1.96
CA PHE A 11 5.36 10.03 -1.31
C PHE A 11 4.17 10.99 -1.36
N LYS A 12 4.35 12.24 -1.80
CA LYS A 12 3.22 13.15 -2.08
C LYS A 12 2.34 12.66 -3.23
N MET A 13 2.87 11.82 -4.11
CA MET A 13 2.10 11.14 -5.15
C MET A 13 2.19 9.63 -4.92
N THR A 14 1.41 9.14 -3.97
CA THR A 14 1.35 7.70 -3.65
C THR A 14 0.07 7.09 -4.20
N ARG A 15 0.19 5.90 -4.81
CA ARG A 15 -0.97 5.12 -5.24
C ARG A 15 -0.80 3.66 -4.85
N ALA A 16 -1.88 3.04 -4.40
CA ALA A 16 -1.96 1.60 -4.34
C ALA A 16 -2.41 1.09 -5.71
N VAL A 17 -1.78 0.02 -6.18
CA VAL A 17 -2.08 -0.60 -7.47
C VAL A 17 -2.35 -2.07 -7.25
N ILE A 18 -3.50 -2.55 -7.70
CA ILE A 18 -3.89 -3.95 -7.64
C ILE A 18 -3.87 -4.50 -9.05
N VAL A 19 -3.09 -5.56 -9.26
CA VAL A 19 -3.06 -6.32 -10.50
C VAL A 19 -3.65 -7.71 -10.28
N SER A 20 -3.94 -8.45 -11.34
CA SER A 20 -4.43 -9.82 -11.22
C SER A 20 -3.42 -10.75 -10.51
N GLY A 21 -3.97 -11.68 -9.72
CA GLY A 21 -3.24 -12.73 -9.01
C GLY A 21 -2.64 -13.79 -9.93
N TRP A 22 -2.30 -14.95 -9.37
CA TRP A 22 -1.74 -16.09 -10.10
C TRP A 22 -2.72 -17.27 -10.06
N GLY A 23 -3.02 -17.88 -11.21
CA GLY A 23 -3.90 -19.06 -11.31
C GLY A 23 -5.34 -18.82 -10.85
N ILE A 24 -5.89 -19.77 -10.06
CA ILE A 24 -7.25 -19.73 -9.49
C ILE A 24 -7.38 -18.71 -8.33
N ASN A 25 -6.26 -18.10 -7.91
CA ASN A 25 -6.28 -17.16 -6.80
C ASN A 25 -6.99 -15.86 -7.21
N PHE A 26 -8.25 -15.73 -6.80
CA PHE A 26 -9.11 -14.57 -7.08
C PHE A 26 -8.57 -13.28 -6.47
N CYS A 27 -7.68 -13.38 -5.50
CA CYS A 27 -7.04 -12.26 -4.87
C CYS A 27 -5.97 -11.65 -5.79
N GLY A 28 -6.11 -10.36 -6.03
CA GLY A 28 -5.14 -9.56 -6.75
C GLY A 28 -3.81 -9.47 -6.01
N TYR A 29 -2.86 -8.80 -6.65
CA TYR A 29 -1.52 -8.62 -6.15
C TYR A 29 -1.24 -7.13 -6.02
N THR A 30 -0.76 -6.71 -4.85
CA THR A 30 -0.65 -5.30 -4.50
C THR A 30 0.75 -4.76 -4.75
N LEU A 31 0.83 -3.59 -5.38
CA LEU A 31 2.03 -2.81 -5.59
C LEU A 31 1.84 -1.41 -5.02
N LEU A 32 2.93 -0.83 -4.52
CA LEU A 32 3.00 0.58 -4.15
C LEU A 32 3.60 1.37 -5.31
N TYR A 33 2.89 2.38 -5.78
CA TYR A 33 3.42 3.39 -6.68
C TYR A 33 3.77 4.64 -5.87
N THR A 34 4.93 5.24 -6.14
CA THR A 34 5.33 6.53 -5.59
C THR A 34 5.61 7.54 -6.71
N GLY A 35 5.75 8.81 -6.32
CA GLY A 35 6.32 9.87 -7.14
C GLY A 35 7.66 9.46 -7.76
N GLY A 36 8.02 10.15 -8.85
CA GLY A 36 9.14 9.75 -9.68
C GLY A 36 8.88 8.52 -10.55
N GLY A 37 7.69 7.91 -10.51
CA GLY A 37 7.33 6.81 -11.42
C GLY A 37 7.95 5.47 -11.02
N TRP A 38 8.02 5.20 -9.72
CA TRP A 38 8.51 3.94 -9.18
C TRP A 38 7.37 3.07 -8.67
N TYR A 39 7.50 1.77 -8.90
CA TYR A 39 6.62 0.72 -8.41
C TYR A 39 7.41 -0.22 -7.50
N PHE A 40 6.83 -0.64 -6.39
CA PHE A 40 7.42 -1.54 -5.41
C PHE A 40 6.50 -2.71 -5.09
N HIS A 41 7.05 -3.92 -4.97
CA HIS A 41 6.29 -5.10 -4.57
C HIS A 41 7.18 -6.21 -3.99
N VAL A 42 6.59 -7.15 -3.25
CA VAL A 42 7.29 -8.31 -2.69
C VAL A 42 6.82 -9.62 -3.31
N ASP A 43 7.68 -10.28 -4.08
CA ASP A 43 7.38 -11.54 -4.77
C ASP A 43 8.45 -12.60 -4.45
N GLY A 44 8.01 -13.81 -4.08
CA GLY A 44 8.87 -14.98 -3.86
C GLY A 44 9.33 -15.24 -2.42
N TRP A 45 9.66 -16.50 -2.12
CA TRP A 45 10.11 -16.96 -0.80
C TRP A 45 11.54 -16.46 -0.48
N ASN A 46 11.70 -15.75 0.65
CA ASN A 46 12.99 -15.26 1.15
C ASN A 46 13.72 -14.31 0.17
N SER A 47 12.95 -13.49 -0.54
CA SER A 47 13.45 -12.49 -1.49
C SER A 47 13.43 -11.08 -0.88
N ARG A 48 14.19 -10.15 -1.48
CA ARG A 48 14.01 -8.72 -1.19
C ARG A 48 12.89 -8.17 -2.06
N PRO A 49 12.22 -7.07 -1.65
CA PRO A 49 11.23 -6.44 -2.50
C PRO A 49 11.86 -5.97 -3.82
N TRP A 50 11.06 -6.09 -4.87
CA TRP A 50 11.36 -5.65 -6.22
C TRP A 50 10.89 -4.22 -6.42
N PHE A 51 11.60 -3.49 -7.27
CA PHE A 51 11.18 -2.16 -7.70
C PHE A 51 11.49 -1.91 -9.17
N MET A 52 10.63 -1.13 -9.82
CA MET A 52 10.68 -0.89 -11.27
C MET A 52 10.13 0.48 -11.64
N ARG A 53 10.58 1.00 -12.80
CA ARG A 53 9.97 2.17 -13.46
C ARG A 53 8.74 1.75 -14.26
N GLU A 54 8.03 2.72 -14.82
CA GLU A 54 6.84 2.52 -15.67
C GLU A 54 7.07 1.49 -16.78
N GLU A 55 8.20 1.53 -17.49
CA GLU A 55 8.52 0.57 -18.55
C GLU A 55 8.65 -0.84 -18.00
N GLY A 56 9.26 -0.97 -16.81
CA GLY A 56 9.37 -2.23 -16.10
C GLY A 56 8.02 -2.74 -15.59
N TYR A 57 7.14 -1.84 -15.13
CA TYR A 57 5.78 -2.18 -14.73
C TYR A 57 4.95 -2.71 -15.90
N MET A 58 4.99 -2.03 -17.05
CA MET A 58 4.31 -2.47 -18.26
C MET A 58 4.85 -3.81 -18.77
N ARG A 59 6.16 -4.03 -18.68
CA ARG A 59 6.78 -5.32 -18.99
C ARG A 59 6.34 -6.40 -18.01
N TYR A 60 6.36 -6.12 -16.71
CA TYR A 60 5.89 -7.02 -15.65
C TYR A 60 4.45 -7.48 -15.91
N LEU A 61 3.55 -6.57 -16.25
CA LEU A 61 2.17 -6.92 -16.62
C LEU A 61 2.13 -7.87 -17.81
N ARG A 62 2.83 -7.53 -18.90
CA ARG A 62 2.83 -8.29 -20.16
C ARG A 62 3.42 -9.69 -20.00
N GLU A 63 4.62 -9.79 -19.43
CA GLU A 63 5.38 -11.04 -19.34
C GLU A 63 4.77 -12.02 -18.34
N ASN A 64 4.04 -11.53 -17.34
CA ASN A 64 3.38 -12.36 -16.34
C ASN A 64 1.88 -12.57 -16.62
N ASN A 65 1.39 -12.14 -17.79
CA ASN A 65 -0.02 -12.17 -18.17
C ASN A 65 -0.95 -11.57 -17.09
N LYS A 66 -0.52 -10.44 -16.53
CA LYS A 66 -1.26 -9.69 -15.51
C LYS A 66 -1.96 -8.49 -16.11
N ARG A 67 -3.08 -8.09 -15.50
CA ARG A 67 -3.78 -6.84 -15.80
C ARG A 67 -3.94 -6.01 -14.54
N GLU A 68 -3.87 -4.69 -14.67
CA GLU A 68 -4.26 -3.79 -13.61
C GLU A 68 -5.79 -3.88 -13.41
N ILE A 69 -6.20 -4.11 -12.16
CA ILE A 69 -7.60 -4.19 -11.75
C ILE A 69 -8.04 -2.85 -11.17
N ARG A 70 -7.18 -2.23 -10.35
CA ARG A 70 -7.53 -1.01 -9.64
C ARG A 70 -6.28 -0.20 -9.31
N ARG A 71 -6.43 1.13 -9.31
CA ARG A 71 -5.45 2.07 -8.79
C ARG A 71 -6.18 3.18 -8.06
N TRP A 72 -5.67 3.56 -6.88
CA TRP A 72 -6.22 4.70 -6.14
C TRP A 72 -5.11 5.48 -5.43
N ILE A 73 -5.38 6.77 -5.22
CA ILE A 73 -4.47 7.67 -4.50
C ILE A 73 -4.51 7.33 -3.01
N VAL A 74 -3.34 7.29 -2.39
CA VAL A 74 -3.19 7.14 -0.94
C VAL A 74 -2.63 8.44 -0.40
N ASN A 75 -3.34 9.06 0.54
CA ASN A 75 -2.84 10.26 1.22
C ASN A 75 -1.76 9.85 2.21
N ILE A 76 -0.60 10.52 2.15
CA ILE A 76 0.56 10.31 3.01
C ILE A 76 0.89 11.62 3.74
N PRO A 77 0.32 11.85 4.93
CA PRO A 77 0.59 13.03 5.75
C PRO A 77 2.06 13.16 6.20
N ASP A 78 2.74 12.03 6.43
CA ASP A 78 4.16 11.96 6.79
C ASP A 78 4.98 11.26 5.69
N PRO A 79 5.44 12.02 4.66
CA PRO A 79 6.28 11.47 3.60
C PRO A 79 7.64 10.95 4.09
N ILE A 80 8.14 11.44 5.23
CA ILE A 80 9.44 11.02 5.78
C ILE A 80 9.28 9.64 6.44
N GLY A 81 8.24 9.46 7.27
CA GLY A 81 7.93 8.17 7.90
C GLY A 81 7.73 7.06 6.87
N ALA A 82 6.97 7.33 5.80
CA ALA A 82 6.78 6.39 4.70
C ALA A 82 8.10 6.03 3.99
N HIS A 83 8.97 7.02 3.75
CA HIS A 83 10.27 6.82 3.11
C HIS A 83 11.20 5.96 3.96
N VAL A 84 11.35 6.28 5.24
CA VAL A 84 12.18 5.52 6.18
C VAL A 84 11.70 4.07 6.25
N LYS A 85 10.39 3.85 6.35
CA LYS A 85 9.82 2.51 6.37
C LYS A 85 10.09 1.77 5.07
N LEU A 86 9.85 2.36 3.91
CA LEU A 86 10.13 1.69 2.63
C LEU A 86 11.62 1.32 2.50
N VAL A 87 12.54 2.21 2.85
CA VAL A 87 13.99 1.91 2.86
C VAL A 87 14.31 0.74 3.78
N GLN A 88 13.72 0.69 4.98
CA GLN A 88 13.87 -0.42 5.91
C GLN A 88 13.41 -1.73 5.26
N LEU A 89 12.19 -1.77 4.72
CA LEU A 89 11.60 -2.97 4.14
C LEU A 89 12.37 -3.46 2.89
N LEU A 90 12.97 -2.55 2.11
CA LEU A 90 13.83 -2.87 0.97
C LEU A 90 15.15 -3.55 1.38
N ALA A 91 15.64 -3.29 2.59
CA ALA A 91 16.89 -3.88 3.09
C ALA A 91 16.69 -5.32 3.59
N GLU A 92 15.50 -5.62 4.12
CA GLU A 92 15.11 -6.88 4.72
C GLU A 92 14.75 -7.96 3.69
N LYS A 93 15.00 -9.23 4.03
CA LYS A 93 14.50 -10.37 3.25
C LYS A 93 13.12 -10.77 3.76
N TRP A 94 12.18 -10.95 2.86
CA TRP A 94 10.79 -11.24 3.16
C TRP A 94 10.50 -12.73 3.01
N GLN A 95 10.03 -13.37 4.07
CA GLN A 95 9.53 -14.74 4.03
C GLN A 95 8.08 -14.76 3.55
N TRP A 96 7.91 -14.76 2.23
CA TRP A 96 6.60 -14.71 1.58
C TRP A 96 5.75 -15.95 1.90
N GLY A 97 4.51 -15.77 2.36
CA GLY A 97 3.59 -16.88 2.67
C GLY A 97 3.27 -17.10 4.15
N ILE A 98 3.90 -16.35 5.06
CA ILE A 98 3.43 -16.20 6.45
C ILE A 98 2.51 -14.97 6.47
N LEU A 99 1.34 -15.04 7.13
CA LEU A 99 0.29 -14.00 7.15
C LEU A 99 0.77 -12.53 7.22
N PRO A 100 1.78 -12.14 8.03
CA PRO A 100 2.33 -10.78 8.03
C PRO A 100 3.29 -10.44 6.88
N HIS A 101 3.79 -11.39 6.08
CA HIS A 101 4.80 -11.13 5.05
C HIS A 101 4.22 -11.40 3.65
N ASN A 102 3.33 -10.52 3.20
CA ASN A 102 2.70 -10.62 1.89
C ASN A 102 2.63 -9.26 1.17
N CYS A 103 2.20 -9.27 -0.10
CA CYS A 103 2.15 -8.07 -0.95
C CYS A 103 1.26 -6.94 -0.41
N VAL A 104 0.20 -7.25 0.34
CA VAL A 104 -0.67 -6.27 0.98
C VAL A 104 0.05 -5.66 2.18
N ASN A 105 0.54 -6.49 3.11
CA ASN A 105 1.16 -5.99 4.33
C ASN A 105 2.40 -5.11 4.04
N PHE A 106 3.19 -5.46 3.02
CA PHE A 106 4.31 -4.62 2.57
C PHE A 106 3.86 -3.18 2.25
N VAL A 107 2.75 -3.04 1.51
CA VAL A 107 2.24 -1.71 1.15
C VAL A 107 1.59 -1.03 2.36
N GLU A 108 0.85 -1.78 3.18
CA GLU A 108 0.23 -1.26 4.40
C GLU A 108 1.24 -0.69 5.39
N GLU A 109 2.32 -1.41 5.67
CA GLU A 109 3.36 -0.94 6.59
C GLU A 109 3.95 0.40 6.13
N VAL A 110 4.22 0.55 4.83
CA VAL A 110 4.76 1.80 4.28
C VAL A 110 3.76 2.94 4.42
N VAL A 111 2.50 2.74 4.03
CA VAL A 111 1.52 3.84 4.04
C VAL A 111 1.06 4.20 5.46
N GLN A 112 1.00 3.23 6.38
CA GLN A 112 0.67 3.45 7.79
C GLN A 112 1.80 4.17 8.52
N ALA A 113 3.07 3.81 8.24
CA ALA A 113 4.22 4.59 8.73
C ALA A 113 4.21 6.03 8.20
N GLY A 114 3.60 6.26 7.05
CA GLY A 114 3.34 7.59 6.50
C GLY A 114 2.12 8.32 7.09
N GLY A 115 1.49 7.79 8.14
CA GLY A 115 0.30 8.36 8.77
C GLY A 115 -1.00 8.16 8.00
N SER A 116 -1.02 7.30 6.97
CA SER A 116 -2.25 6.97 6.26
C SER A 116 -3.12 6.03 7.10
N SER A 117 -4.42 6.34 7.19
CA SER A 117 -5.43 5.43 7.73
C SER A 117 -5.95 4.44 6.67
N ALA A 118 -5.37 4.45 5.48
CA ALA A 118 -5.75 3.54 4.40
C ALA A 118 -5.41 2.09 4.82
N GLY A 119 -6.43 1.35 5.21
CA GLY A 119 -6.33 -0.10 5.28
C GLY A 119 -6.55 -0.69 3.90
N MET A 120 -5.56 -1.40 3.39
CA MET A 120 -5.64 -2.13 2.12
C MET A 120 -6.21 -3.53 2.40
N TYR A 121 -7.34 -3.58 3.11
CA TYR A 121 -7.91 -4.81 3.65
C TYR A 121 -8.27 -5.87 2.60
N PHE A 122 -8.33 -5.52 1.31
CA PHE A 122 -8.73 -6.47 0.28
C PHE A 122 -7.97 -6.27 -1.05
N ASN A 123 -6.94 -7.08 -1.26
CA ASN A 123 -6.51 -7.46 -2.60
C ASN A 123 -7.52 -8.40 -3.29
N CYS A 124 -8.46 -8.99 -2.53
CA CYS A 124 -9.51 -9.87 -3.05
C CYS A 124 -10.79 -9.11 -3.44
N PRO A 125 -11.22 -9.14 -4.71
CA PRO A 125 -12.41 -8.42 -5.18
C PRO A 125 -13.75 -8.96 -4.61
N SER A 126 -13.77 -10.12 -3.95
CA SER A 126 -14.99 -10.75 -3.41
C SER A 126 -15.42 -10.28 -2.03
N ILE A 127 -14.63 -9.46 -1.32
CA ILE A 127 -15.05 -8.87 -0.02
C ILE A 127 -14.94 -7.35 -0.12
N HIS A 128 -15.99 -6.72 -0.63
CA HIS A 128 -16.18 -5.28 -0.53
C HIS A 128 -16.97 -4.97 0.74
N LEU A 129 -16.31 -4.95 1.90
CA LEU A 129 -16.85 -4.31 3.11
C LEU A 129 -16.06 -3.02 3.34
N VAL A 130 -16.68 -1.90 2.96
CA VAL A 130 -16.24 -0.56 3.36
C VAL A 130 -16.50 -0.45 4.86
N ILE A 131 -15.52 -0.85 5.68
CA ILE A 131 -15.51 -0.46 7.09
C ILE A 131 -14.92 0.95 7.13
N HIS A 132 -15.80 1.95 7.08
CA HIS A 132 -15.43 3.26 7.62
C HIS A 132 -15.09 3.03 9.10
N LYS A 133 -13.82 3.15 9.46
CA LYS A 133 -13.45 3.30 10.87
C LYS A 133 -13.99 4.66 11.29
N SER A 134 -15.23 4.69 11.77
CA SER A 134 -15.84 5.88 12.34
C SER A 134 -14.94 6.34 13.48
N ALA A 135 -14.31 7.50 13.29
CA ALA A 135 -13.68 8.20 14.37
C ALA A 135 -14.78 8.50 15.40
N SER A 136 -14.61 7.94 16.60
CA SER A 136 -15.44 8.22 17.76
C SER A 136 -15.28 9.70 18.10
N LEU A 137 -16.22 10.53 17.66
CA LEU A 137 -16.38 11.88 18.18
C LEU A 137 -17.14 11.78 19.50
N THR A 138 -16.40 11.76 20.60
CA THR A 138 -16.94 12.18 21.89
C THR A 138 -17.15 13.69 21.84
N THR A 139 -18.39 14.14 21.67
CA THR A 139 -18.78 15.52 22.00
C THR A 139 -19.21 15.60 23.47
N PRO A 140 -18.86 16.67 24.20
CA PRO A 140 -19.29 16.86 25.58
C PRO A 140 -20.76 17.28 25.64
N ALA A 141 -21.41 16.93 26.74
CA ALA A 141 -22.80 17.21 27.05
C ALA A 141 -23.12 18.70 27.02
N GLU A 142 -24.11 19.09 26.21
CA GLU A 142 -24.81 20.37 26.33
C GLU A 142 -26.14 20.14 27.08
N ASN A 143 -26.30 20.87 28.19
CA ASN A 143 -27.50 20.90 29.03
C ASN A 143 -28.68 21.55 28.28
N PRO A 144 -29.92 21.03 28.40
CA PRO A 144 -31.10 21.74 27.93
C PRO A 144 -31.55 22.78 28.96
N VAL A 145 -31.55 24.06 28.57
CA VAL A 145 -32.29 25.11 29.29
C VAL A 145 -33.62 25.31 28.57
N TYR A 146 -34.70 24.85 29.20
CA TYR A 146 -36.07 25.23 28.86
C TYR A 146 -36.39 26.56 29.55
N PHE A 147 -36.91 27.54 28.79
CA PHE A 147 -37.73 28.61 29.34
C PHE A 147 -39.01 28.75 28.52
N GLN A 148 -40.05 29.13 29.26
CA GLN A 148 -41.49 29.06 29.01
C GLN A 148 -41.99 29.95 27.87
#